data_AF-A0A968ARH5-F1
#
_entry.id   AF-A0A968ARH5-F1
#
_cell.length_a   1.000
_cell.length_b   1.000
_cell.length_c   1.000
_cell.angle_alpha   90.00
_cell.angle_beta   90.00
_cell.angle_gamma   90.00
#
_symmetry.space_group_name_H-M   'P 1'
#
loop_
_entity.id
_entity.type
_entity.pdbx_description
1 polymer ?
#
loop_
_entity_poly.entity_id
_entity_poly.type
_entity_poly.pdbx_seq_one_letter_code
_entity_poly.pdbx_strand_id
1 'polypeptide(L)'
;MKLHRLILPAISLLVVPLIWVSCGTQADEAQSETKITVKTTKITRKKMSFPVHTSGMLSSKKEINLSFKTGGILEKLFVDEGQGVKKGKLLAQL
;
A
#
# COMPACT_ATOMS: atom_id res chain seq x y z
N MET A 1 -13.91 97.37 4.13
CA MET A 1 -13.12 96.12 4.23
C MET A 1 -13.69 95.15 5.29
N LYS A 2 -14.98 94.81 5.25
CA LYS A 2 -15.59 93.86 6.22
C LYS A 2 -16.22 92.61 5.58
N LEU A 3 -16.27 92.54 4.24
CA LEU A 3 -16.94 91.46 3.52
C LEU A 3 -16.08 90.17 3.45
N HIS A 4 -14.75 90.29 3.34
CA HIS A 4 -13.84 89.13 3.26
C HIS A 4 -13.70 88.32 4.56
N ARG A 5 -13.92 88.95 5.73
CA ARG A 5 -13.85 88.30 7.06
C ARG A 5 -15.04 87.38 7.35
N LEU A 6 -16.16 87.53 6.63
CA LEU A 6 -17.39 86.75 6.83
C LEU A 6 -17.49 85.56 5.86
N ILE A 7 -16.80 85.60 4.72
CA ILE A 7 -16.85 84.56 3.67
C ILE A 7 -15.85 83.42 3.95
N LEU A 8 -14.72 83.71 4.62
CA LEU A 8 -13.72 82.73 5.05
C LEU A 8 -14.28 81.58 5.93
N PRO A 9 -15.12 81.84 6.96
CA PRO A 9 -15.69 80.76 7.77
C PRO A 9 -16.76 79.96 7.01
N ALA A 10 -17.46 80.57 6.05
CA ALA A 10 -18.49 79.89 5.26
C ALA A 10 -17.89 78.88 4.25
N ILE A 11 -16.73 79.21 3.66
CA ILE A 11 -15.99 78.29 2.79
C ILE A 11 -15.35 77.16 3.62
N SER A 12 -14.83 77.48 4.81
CA SER A 12 -14.29 76.47 5.73
C SER A 12 -15.36 75.49 6.23
N LEU A 13 -16.61 75.92 6.40
CA LEU A 13 -17.72 75.06 6.86
C LEU A 13 -18.19 74.09 5.77
N LEU A 14 -18.03 74.44 4.49
CA LEU A 14 -18.47 73.63 3.34
C LEU A 14 -17.44 72.57 2.92
N VAL A 15 -16.14 72.83 3.12
CA VAL A 15 -15.05 71.95 2.66
C VAL A 15 -14.74 70.82 3.64
N VAL A 16 -14.95 71.02 4.94
CA VAL A 16 -14.70 70.01 5.98
C VAL A 16 -15.54 68.72 5.83
N PRO A 17 -16.85 68.76 5.50
CA PRO A 17 -17.63 67.52 5.32
C PRO A 17 -17.25 66.74 4.05
N LEU A 18 -16.61 67.36 3.04
CA LEU A 18 -16.18 66.64 1.82
C LEU A 18 -14.98 65.73 2.05
N ILE A 19 -14.17 65.99 3.10
CA ILE A 19 -12.96 65.22 3.39
C ILE A 19 -13.28 63.91 4.11
N TRP A 20 -14.45 63.82 4.78
CA TRP A 20 -14.86 62.63 5.53
C TRP A 20 -15.52 61.55 4.67
N VAL A 21 -15.97 61.87 3.45
CA VAL A 21 -16.61 60.91 2.53
C VAL A 21 -15.58 60.12 1.69
N SER A 22 -14.31 60.53 1.67
CA SER A 22 -13.29 59.93 0.80
C SER A 22 -12.59 58.70 1.38
N CYS A 23 -12.87 58.30 2.62
CA CYS A 23 -12.22 57.16 3.25
C CYS A 23 -13.27 56.18 3.77
N GLY A 24 -13.74 55.29 2.90
CA GLY A 24 -14.74 54.32 3.32
C GLY A 24 -15.26 53.33 2.30
N THR A 25 -14.48 52.92 1.29
CA THR A 25 -14.74 51.65 0.57
C THR A 25 -13.43 51.10 0.02
N GLN A 26 -12.70 50.36 0.86
CA GLN A 26 -11.74 49.38 0.34
C GLN A 26 -12.54 48.11 0.13
N ALA A 27 -12.89 47.84 -1.13
CA ALA A 27 -13.38 46.53 -1.51
C ALA A 27 -12.21 45.57 -1.31
N ASP A 28 -12.28 44.74 -0.28
CA ASP A 28 -11.45 43.55 -0.18
C ASP A 28 -11.79 42.67 -1.38
N GLU A 29 -10.97 42.76 -2.43
CA GLU A 29 -10.93 41.72 -3.45
C GLU A 29 -10.49 40.44 -2.74
N ALA A 30 -11.49 39.62 -2.40
CA ALA A 30 -11.26 38.25 -2.02
C ALA A 30 -10.51 37.58 -3.17
N GLN A 31 -9.19 37.48 -3.04
CA GLN A 31 -8.36 36.62 -3.88
C GLN A 31 -9.00 35.23 -3.82
N SER A 32 -9.69 34.87 -4.89
CA SER A 32 -10.24 33.54 -5.06
C SER A 32 -9.05 32.61 -5.28
N GLU A 33 -8.50 32.09 -4.18
CA GLU A 33 -7.64 30.92 -4.24
C GLU A 33 -8.40 29.85 -5.03
N THR A 34 -7.88 29.51 -6.21
CA THR A 34 -8.47 28.49 -7.08
C THR A 34 -8.32 27.15 -6.38
N LYS A 35 -9.32 26.77 -5.60
CA LYS A 35 -9.34 25.48 -4.87
C LYS A 35 -9.57 24.35 -5.87
N ILE A 36 -8.47 23.74 -6.31
CA ILE A 36 -8.50 22.54 -7.13
C ILE A 36 -9.01 21.39 -6.28
N THR A 37 -10.18 20.86 -6.64
CA THR A 37 -10.79 19.74 -5.91
C THR A 37 -10.16 18.43 -6.37
N VAL A 38 -9.62 17.67 -5.41
CA VAL A 38 -9.00 16.36 -5.64
C VAL A 38 -9.75 15.28 -4.91
N LYS A 39 -9.80 14.08 -5.49
CA LYS A 39 -10.38 12.90 -4.85
C LYS A 39 -9.32 12.26 -3.95
N THR A 40 -9.66 12.07 -2.69
CA THR A 40 -8.80 11.38 -1.72
C THR A 40 -9.46 10.10 -1.23
N THR A 41 -8.67 9.21 -0.67
CA THR A 41 -9.16 8.01 0.00
C THR A 41 -8.42 7.81 1.31
N LYS A 42 -9.07 7.14 2.27
CA LYS A 42 -8.48 6.86 3.59
C LYS A 42 -7.50 5.69 3.47
N ILE A 43 -6.25 5.93 3.88
CA ILE A 43 -5.21 4.90 3.90
C ILE A 43 -5.48 3.98 5.10
N THR A 44 -5.55 2.67 4.83
CA THR A 44 -5.71 1.65 5.87
C THR A 44 -4.57 0.64 5.77
N ARG A 45 -3.97 0.28 6.91
CA ARG A 45 -2.93 -0.75 6.96
C ARG A 45 -3.58 -2.12 6.85
N LYS A 46 -3.14 -2.93 5.89
CA LYS A 46 -3.56 -4.32 5.72
C LYS A 46 -2.34 -5.23 5.73
N LYS A 47 -2.42 -6.35 6.44
CA LYS A 47 -1.44 -7.43 6.31
C LYS A 47 -1.74 -8.20 5.03
N MET A 48 -0.75 -8.31 4.16
CA MET A 48 -0.84 -9.06 2.91
C MET A 48 0.16 -10.21 2.98
N SER A 49 -0.28 -11.39 2.53
CA SER A 49 0.57 -12.56 2.37
C SER A 49 0.77 -12.79 0.88
N PHE A 50 2.01 -12.97 0.45
CA PHE A 50 2.37 -13.36 -0.90
C PHE A 50 2.81 -14.83 -0.87
N PRO A 51 1.90 -15.78 -1.09
CA PRO A 51 2.25 -17.19 -1.06
C PRO A 51 3.18 -17.52 -2.24
N VAL A 52 4.19 -18.34 -1.98
CA VAL A 52 5.04 -18.91 -3.03
C VAL A 52 4.51 -20.28 -3.37
N HIS A 53 4.06 -20.46 -4.61
CA HIS A 53 3.57 -21.74 -5.10
C HIS A 53 4.72 -22.52 -5.74
N THR A 54 5.04 -23.68 -5.18
CA THR A 54 6.10 -24.56 -5.68
C THR A 54 5.58 -25.99 -5.73
N SER A 55 6.16 -26.81 -6.60
CA SER A 55 5.97 -28.25 -6.63
C SER A 55 7.29 -28.95 -6.30
N GLY A 56 7.18 -30.18 -5.80
CA GLY A 56 8.32 -31.03 -5.48
C GLY A 56 7.89 -32.48 -5.37
N MET A 57 8.85 -33.38 -5.47
CA MET A 57 8.64 -34.81 -5.29
C MET A 57 8.95 -35.21 -3.86
N LEU A 58 8.04 -35.95 -3.22
CA LEU A 58 8.31 -36.55 -1.93
C LEU A 58 9.22 -37.76 -2.12
N SER A 59 10.34 -37.79 -1.39
CA SER A 59 11.28 -38.91 -1.41
C SER A 59 11.58 -39.37 0.00
N SER A 60 11.96 -40.63 0.13
CA SER A 60 12.31 -41.24 1.41
C SER A 60 13.66 -40.71 1.89
N LYS A 61 13.74 -40.35 3.18
CA LYS A 61 15.02 -39.95 3.81
C LYS A 61 16.07 -41.06 3.77
N LYS A 62 15.64 -42.32 3.73
CA LYS A 62 16.49 -43.50 3.65
C LYS A 62 15.88 -44.48 2.66
N GLU A 63 16.62 -44.77 1.62
CA GLU A 63 16.27 -45.76 0.60
C GLU A 63 17.50 -46.64 0.36
N ILE A 64 17.26 -47.94 0.18
CA ILE A 64 18.31 -48.92 -0.10
C ILE A 64 17.87 -49.72 -1.31
N ASN A 65 18.63 -49.65 -2.39
CA ASN A 65 18.44 -50.53 -3.53
C ASN A 65 19.09 -51.88 -3.20
N LEU A 66 18.27 -52.92 -3.09
CA LEU A 66 18.73 -54.28 -2.75
C LEU A 66 19.14 -54.99 -4.04
N SER A 67 20.31 -55.61 -4.03
CA SER A 67 20.80 -56.43 -5.13
C SER A 67 21.36 -57.75 -4.60
N PHE A 68 21.29 -58.78 -5.44
CA PHE A 68 21.86 -60.07 -5.12
C PHE A 68 23.39 -60.02 -5.16
N LYS A 69 24.04 -60.66 -4.18
CA LYS A 69 25.50 -60.74 -4.13
C LYS A 69 26.07 -61.68 -5.20
N THR A 70 25.26 -62.61 -5.68
CA THR A 70 25.62 -63.65 -6.64
C THR A 70 24.70 -63.55 -7.85
N GLY A 71 25.20 -63.93 -9.04
CA GLY A 71 24.35 -64.12 -10.21
C GLY A 71 23.52 -65.39 -10.12
N GLY A 72 22.41 -65.45 -10.85
CA GLY A 72 21.48 -66.58 -10.86
C GLY A 72 20.13 -66.20 -11.47
N ILE A 73 19.26 -67.20 -11.69
CA ILE A 73 17.89 -66.98 -12.16
C ILE A 73 16.98 -66.92 -10.94
N LEU A 74 16.10 -65.92 -10.85
CA LEU A 74 15.17 -65.84 -9.73
C LEU A 74 14.23 -67.06 -9.70
N GLU A 75 14.40 -67.94 -8.70
CA GLU A 75 13.53 -69.10 -8.48
C GLU A 75 12.23 -68.68 -7.81
N LYS A 76 12.30 -67.81 -6.79
CA LYS A 76 11.13 -67.40 -6.01
C LYS A 76 11.28 -66.03 -5.36
N LEU A 77 10.17 -65.28 -5.31
CA LEU A 77 10.02 -64.03 -4.57
C LEU A 77 9.02 -64.24 -3.42
N PHE A 78 9.38 -63.81 -2.21
CA PHE A 78 8.58 -64.01 -0.98
C PHE A 78 7.94 -62.72 -0.46
N VAL A 79 7.97 -61.65 -1.25
CA VAL A 79 7.47 -60.34 -0.85
C VAL A 79 6.70 -59.64 -1.96
N ASP A 80 5.70 -58.89 -1.55
CA ASP A 80 4.88 -58.03 -2.42
C ASP A 80 5.22 -56.55 -2.20
N GLU A 81 4.87 -55.72 -3.19
CA GLU A 81 5.05 -54.27 -3.10
C GLU A 81 4.25 -53.67 -1.92
N GLY A 82 4.87 -52.74 -1.20
CA GLY A 82 4.28 -52.13 0.00
C GLY A 82 4.32 -53.00 1.25
N GLN A 83 4.77 -54.26 1.16
CA GLN A 83 4.87 -55.13 2.32
C GLN A 83 6.01 -54.70 3.26
N GLY A 84 5.70 -54.56 4.56
CA GLY A 84 6.71 -54.31 5.58
C GLY A 84 7.67 -55.50 5.77
N VAL A 85 8.97 -55.22 5.79
CA VAL A 85 10.03 -56.24 6.00
C VAL A 85 10.91 -55.88 7.19
N LYS A 86 11.53 -56.90 7.82
CA LYS A 86 12.46 -56.74 8.94
C LYS A 86 13.85 -57.22 8.54
N LYS A 87 14.88 -56.71 9.20
CA LYS A 87 16.27 -57.16 9.00
C LYS A 87 16.37 -58.68 9.19
N GLY A 88 16.99 -59.36 8.24
CA GLY A 88 17.19 -60.81 8.25
C GLY A 88 16.04 -61.64 7.64
N LYS A 89 14.95 -61.01 7.20
CA LYS A 89 13.89 -61.72 6.45
C LYS A 89 14.41 -62.12 5.07
N LEU A 90 14.17 -63.37 4.67
CA LEU A 90 14.42 -63.84 3.30
C LEU A 90 13.42 -63.18 2.34
N LEU A 91 13.91 -62.51 1.30
CA LEU A 91 13.09 -61.81 0.32
C LEU A 91 12.95 -62.57 -0.99
N ALA A 92 14.02 -63.23 -1.44
CA ALA A 92 14.08 -63.93 -2.73
C ALA A 92 15.10 -65.07 -2.71
N GLN A 93 14.92 -66.03 -3.61
CA GLN A 93 15.79 -67.19 -3.87
C GLN A 93 16.19 -67.20 -5.35
N LEU A 94 17.46 -67.51 -5.62
CA LEU A 94 18.12 -67.57 -6.94
C LEU A 94 18.54 -69.00 -7.28
#